data_AF-A0A142X4B0-F1
#
_entry.id   AF-A0A142X4B0-F1
#
_cell.length_a   1.000
_cell.length_b   1.000
_cell.length_c   1.000
_cell.angle_alpha   90.00
_cell.angle_beta   90.00
_cell.angle_gamma   90.00
#
_symmetry.space_group_name_H-M   'P 1'
#
loop_
_entity.id
_entity.type
_entity.pdbx_description
1 polymer ?
#
loop_
_entity_poly.entity_id
_entity_poly.type
_entity_poly.pdbx_seq_one_letter_code
_entity_poly.pdbx_strand_id
1 'polypeptide(L)'
;MTESFASPSRPLATGLLRRLPSWLGAACLLLAACTALAREPLFVVRVAGVNRLLEDVDYLTALAERPELAGFVRGLPGIVNDLRGLDRARPICLAAYVPADGKVGKHMDVALLVPVIDTTALQKTIGMTKRAKLVAGESEGRFVLEAPRRTIPVRVIDGWAVVSEQEELLKDLAPESIVGTSEGSQPDIVVRLNWAGLPEAIRAEVIRKMERDRDQERTQRESEDEAEFAIRQGVLDVLLTAGRTILRDLSGTVLTVDIDAGRRQVVAVASFVPRDGSSLERAIAELPVESQFSEPVGRSAAGVLAISCRTPEFIRKGTQDVLDKIAARTDGEVTNEVEAKLVRQILDLVQDGLCGERYDGFVAVTPTEQSTISLAAAVRSGLTDEAETLLGWILPEAAKHEDVKSIAMKALVTEGIAFHRITPADPRAEDEEVFGAAPSIYIGTGHGAIWIGMGGAPIESTLKSLVSPAEPSDGAREGSPVAMLSMHLRPWAGIIAAKGDGPVRVRDAMADAIRAGEADEVSLKLRASEAGLTATLRADDLLLKTLFAAIAAEQGDE
;
A
#
# COMPACT_ATOMS: atom_id res chain seq x y z
N MET A 1 -28.69 -32.95 -35.33
CA MET A 1 -28.90 -31.52 -35.64
C MET A 1 -29.08 -30.80 -34.33
N THR A 2 -28.30 -29.73 -34.16
CA THR A 2 -28.36 -28.71 -33.09
C THR A 2 -28.17 -29.17 -31.64
N GLU A 3 -26.90 -29.21 -31.20
CA GLU A 3 -26.55 -28.91 -29.80
C GLU A 3 -25.66 -27.66 -29.78
N SER A 4 -26.09 -26.72 -28.95
CA SER A 4 -25.56 -25.37 -28.76
C SER A 4 -24.43 -25.43 -27.73
N PHE A 5 -23.18 -25.24 -28.18
CA PHE A 5 -22.05 -24.97 -27.30
C PHE A 5 -22.15 -23.53 -26.78
N ALA A 6 -22.56 -23.39 -25.52
CA ALA A 6 -22.41 -22.16 -24.77
C ALA A 6 -20.98 -22.08 -24.22
N SER A 7 -20.28 -21.03 -24.63
CA SER A 7 -18.97 -20.60 -24.12
C SER A 7 -19.05 -20.16 -22.65
N PRO A 8 -18.07 -20.50 -21.79
CA PRO A 8 -17.84 -19.78 -20.55
C PRO A 8 -16.47 -19.08 -20.59
N SER A 9 -16.41 -17.87 -21.14
CA SER A 9 -15.35 -16.91 -20.82
C SER A 9 -15.81 -16.05 -19.62
N ARG A 10 -15.43 -16.46 -18.41
CA ARG A 10 -15.44 -15.59 -17.23
C ARG A 10 -14.00 -15.23 -16.88
N PRO A 11 -13.66 -13.95 -16.68
CA PRO A 11 -12.29 -13.54 -16.39
C PRO A 11 -11.86 -14.02 -14.99
N LEU A 12 -10.69 -14.64 -14.93
CA LEU A 12 -9.99 -15.13 -13.73
C LEU A 12 -9.62 -14.02 -12.72
N ALA A 13 -9.88 -12.75 -13.01
CA ALA A 13 -9.44 -11.62 -12.20
C ALA A 13 -10.36 -11.25 -11.01
N THR A 14 -11.59 -11.75 -10.93
CA THR A 14 -12.54 -11.34 -9.86
C THR A 14 -12.62 -12.27 -8.64
N GLY A 15 -11.89 -13.39 -8.64
CA GLY A 15 -11.93 -14.39 -7.57
C GLY A 15 -11.02 -14.11 -6.37
N LEU A 16 -9.85 -13.50 -6.60
CA LEU A 16 -8.83 -13.31 -5.55
C LEU A 16 -9.14 -12.16 -4.58
N LEU A 17 -9.84 -11.12 -5.03
CA LEU A 17 -10.18 -9.95 -4.20
C LEU A 17 -11.44 -10.13 -3.36
N ARG A 18 -12.32 -11.09 -3.69
CA ARG A 18 -13.56 -11.36 -2.94
C ARG A 18 -13.38 -12.28 -1.72
N ARG A 19 -12.17 -12.81 -1.51
CA ARG A 19 -11.81 -13.67 -0.38
C ARG A 19 -10.44 -13.30 0.20
N LEU A 20 -10.16 -12.00 0.33
CA LEU A 20 -9.21 -11.57 1.35
C LEU A 20 -9.74 -12.08 2.70
N PRO A 21 -8.97 -12.87 3.46
CA PRO A 21 -9.43 -13.35 4.75
C PRO A 21 -9.80 -12.16 5.65
N SER A 22 -10.73 -12.36 6.57
CA SER A 22 -11.25 -11.39 7.52
C SER A 22 -10.25 -11.01 8.63
N TRP A 23 -8.94 -10.94 8.34
CA TRP A 23 -7.88 -10.70 9.33
C TRP A 23 -7.87 -9.26 9.88
N LEU A 24 -8.52 -8.30 9.20
CA LEU A 24 -8.83 -6.97 9.78
C LEU A 24 -9.84 -7.03 10.95
N GLY A 25 -10.58 -8.14 11.12
CA GLY A 25 -11.59 -8.31 12.18
C GLY A 25 -11.11 -9.08 13.43
N ALA A 26 -9.88 -9.61 13.44
CA ALA A 26 -9.45 -10.58 14.45
C ALA A 26 -8.79 -9.99 15.72
N ALA A 27 -8.90 -8.67 15.94
CA ALA A 27 -8.26 -8.00 17.09
C ALA A 27 -9.10 -8.02 18.39
N CYS A 28 -10.26 -8.68 18.42
CA CYS A 28 -11.12 -8.74 19.60
C CYS A 28 -11.32 -10.19 20.04
N LEU A 29 -10.58 -10.70 21.04
CA LEU A 29 -11.02 -11.72 22.03
C LEU A 29 -9.85 -12.17 22.97
N LEU A 30 -9.98 -11.79 24.25
CA LEU A 30 -9.70 -12.44 25.56
C LEU A 30 -8.26 -12.97 25.84
N LEU A 31 -7.65 -12.95 27.04
CA LEU A 31 -7.95 -12.49 28.41
C LEU A 31 -6.64 -12.63 29.26
N ALA A 32 -6.38 -11.69 30.20
CA ALA A 32 -5.57 -11.73 31.45
C ALA A 32 -4.19 -12.44 31.45
N ALA A 33 -3.10 -11.90 32.02
CA ALA A 33 -2.98 -10.99 33.16
C ALA A 33 -1.72 -10.10 33.02
N CYS A 34 -1.73 -8.90 33.60
CA CYS A 34 -0.48 -8.22 33.99
C CYS A 34 -0.73 -7.14 35.05
N THR A 35 0.22 -7.07 35.98
CA THR A 35 0.34 -6.09 37.06
C THR A 35 0.51 -4.67 36.53
N ALA A 36 -0.03 -3.71 37.29
CA ALA A 36 -0.07 -2.29 36.96
C ALA A 36 1.34 -1.65 36.91
N LEU A 37 1.88 -1.47 35.70
CA LEU A 37 2.66 -0.29 35.36
C LEU A 37 1.70 0.77 34.79
N ALA A 38 2.10 2.04 34.83
CA ALA A 38 1.37 3.14 34.19
C ALA A 38 0.91 2.73 32.78
N ARG A 39 -0.40 2.74 32.55
CA ARG A 39 -1.00 2.19 31.33
C ARG A 39 -0.75 3.16 30.18
N GLU A 40 0.13 2.81 29.25
CA GLU A 40 0.27 3.52 27.99
C GLU A 40 -0.91 3.22 27.06
N PRO A 41 -1.33 4.18 26.21
CA PRO A 41 -2.37 3.92 25.23
C PRO A 41 -1.87 2.90 24.20
N LEU A 42 -2.69 1.88 23.94
CA LEU A 42 -2.46 0.96 22.84
C LEU A 42 -2.65 1.68 21.51
N PHE A 43 -3.62 2.58 21.44
CA PHE A 43 -4.02 3.22 20.21
C PHE A 43 -4.38 4.68 20.47
N VAL A 44 -3.92 5.58 19.60
CA VAL A 44 -4.24 7.01 19.66
C VAL A 44 -4.67 7.49 18.28
N VAL A 45 -5.82 8.13 18.18
CA VAL A 45 -6.26 8.86 16.99
C VAL A 45 -6.25 10.33 17.33
N ARG A 46 -5.54 11.12 16.55
CA ARG A 46 -5.56 12.57 16.59
C ARG A 46 -6.15 13.06 15.29
N VAL A 47 -7.12 13.95 15.38
CA VAL A 47 -7.72 14.63 14.23
C VAL A 47 -7.48 16.12 14.39
N ALA A 48 -7.14 16.81 13.30
CA ALA A 48 -6.92 18.25 13.28
C ALA A 48 -8.11 19.02 13.86
N GLY A 49 -7.81 20.26 14.26
CA GLY A 49 -8.82 21.16 14.80
C GLY A 49 -9.95 21.43 13.80
N VAL A 50 -11.13 21.72 14.33
CA VAL A 50 -12.36 21.96 13.54
C VAL A 50 -12.14 22.94 12.39
N ASN A 51 -11.37 24.01 12.61
CA ASN A 51 -11.15 25.02 11.58
C ASN A 51 -10.44 24.43 10.35
N ARG A 52 -9.40 23.64 10.57
CA ARG A 52 -8.62 23.02 9.50
C ARG A 52 -9.44 21.95 8.77
N LEU A 53 -10.17 21.11 9.49
CA LEU A 53 -11.07 20.13 8.88
C LEU A 53 -12.15 20.79 7.99
N LEU A 54 -12.64 21.98 8.37
CA LEU A 54 -13.60 22.69 7.52
C LEU A 54 -12.95 23.18 6.22
N GLU A 55 -11.71 23.68 6.27
CA GLU A 55 -10.93 24.06 5.09
C GLU A 55 -10.69 22.85 4.17
N ASP A 56 -10.34 21.69 4.75
CA ASP A 56 -10.15 20.45 4.00
C ASP A 56 -11.46 19.97 3.35
N VAL A 57 -12.58 20.05 4.09
CA VAL A 57 -13.91 19.72 3.56
C VAL A 57 -14.27 20.64 2.40
N ASP A 58 -13.96 21.93 2.48
CA ASP A 58 -14.21 22.86 1.38
C ASP A 58 -13.44 22.48 0.14
N TYR A 59 -12.15 22.18 0.29
CA TYR A 59 -11.32 21.73 -0.81
C TYR A 59 -11.81 20.40 -1.40
N LEU A 60 -12.04 19.36 -0.59
CA LEU A 60 -12.48 18.05 -1.06
C LEU A 60 -13.88 18.10 -1.70
N THR A 61 -14.81 18.88 -1.15
CA THR A 61 -16.17 19.00 -1.73
C THR A 61 -16.19 19.85 -2.99
N ALA A 62 -15.34 20.87 -3.10
CA ALA A 62 -15.13 21.60 -4.35
C ALA A 62 -14.53 20.68 -5.43
N LEU A 63 -13.57 19.84 -5.04
CA LEU A 63 -12.95 18.86 -5.92
C LEU A 63 -13.96 17.80 -6.40
N ALA A 64 -14.87 17.37 -5.52
CA ALA A 64 -15.95 16.45 -5.83
C ALA A 64 -17.14 17.08 -6.60
N GLU A 65 -17.06 18.36 -6.95
CA GLU A 65 -18.15 19.13 -7.58
C GLU A 65 -19.45 19.12 -6.75
N ARG A 66 -19.30 19.09 -5.41
CA ARG A 66 -20.39 19.08 -4.42
C ARG A 66 -20.23 20.19 -3.36
N PRO A 67 -20.00 21.47 -3.74
CA PRO A 67 -19.80 22.55 -2.78
C PRO A 67 -20.99 22.75 -1.82
N GLU A 68 -22.18 22.28 -2.18
CA GLU A 68 -23.36 22.26 -1.31
C GLU A 68 -23.13 21.45 -0.02
N LEU A 69 -22.31 20.39 -0.07
CA LEU A 69 -21.99 19.56 1.10
C LEU A 69 -21.11 20.31 2.10
N ALA A 70 -20.18 21.15 1.63
CA ALA A 70 -19.42 22.03 2.51
C ALA A 70 -20.33 22.99 3.27
N GLY A 71 -21.35 23.56 2.60
CA GLY A 71 -22.35 24.40 3.24
C GLY A 71 -23.11 23.67 4.36
N PHE A 72 -23.51 22.42 4.13
CA PHE A 72 -24.14 21.58 5.14
C PHE A 72 -23.22 21.32 6.34
N VAL A 73 -21.98 20.90 6.09
CA VAL A 73 -21.00 20.59 7.16
C VAL A 73 -20.65 21.83 7.97
N ARG A 74 -20.44 22.99 7.32
CA ARG A 74 -20.21 24.29 7.98
C ARG A 74 -21.41 24.76 8.81
N GLY A 75 -22.62 24.32 8.46
CA GLY A 75 -23.83 24.59 9.23
C GLY A 75 -23.93 23.80 10.53
N LEU A 76 -23.28 22.62 10.63
CA LEU A 76 -23.38 21.75 11.81
C LEU A 76 -22.88 22.41 13.10
N PRO A 77 -21.72 23.10 13.13
CA PRO A 77 -21.29 23.85 14.32
C PRO A 77 -22.32 24.89 14.79
N GLY A 78 -23.01 25.58 13.88
CA GLY A 78 -24.03 26.58 14.23
C GLY A 78 -25.22 25.99 14.99
N ILE A 79 -25.53 24.71 14.79
CA ILE A 79 -26.57 23.98 15.53
C ILE A 79 -26.18 23.79 17.00
N VAL A 80 -24.88 23.75 17.29
CA VAL A 80 -24.30 23.54 18.62
C VAL A 80 -23.46 24.75 19.06
N ASN A 81 -24.04 25.94 18.94
CA ASN A 81 -23.45 27.20 19.45
C ASN A 81 -22.04 27.50 18.93
N ASP A 82 -21.77 27.21 17.66
CA ASP A 82 -20.47 27.35 16.99
C ASP A 82 -19.31 26.64 17.71
N LEU A 83 -19.63 25.64 18.55
CA LEU A 83 -18.70 24.95 19.42
C LEU A 83 -17.96 25.88 20.39
N ARG A 84 -18.61 26.97 20.84
CA ARG A 84 -18.02 27.92 21.80
C ARG A 84 -17.54 27.22 23.07
N GLY A 85 -16.37 27.64 23.54
CA GLY A 85 -15.66 27.05 24.67
C GLY A 85 -14.63 26.00 24.26
N LEU A 86 -14.72 25.43 23.05
CA LEU A 86 -13.69 24.56 22.49
C LEU A 86 -12.59 25.36 21.79
N ASP A 87 -11.35 24.87 21.85
CA ASP A 87 -10.28 25.35 21.01
C ASP A 87 -10.37 24.69 19.63
N ARG A 88 -10.88 25.42 18.65
CA ARG A 88 -11.10 24.91 17.29
C ARG A 88 -9.82 24.81 16.45
N ALA A 89 -8.71 25.36 16.92
CA ALA A 89 -7.42 25.29 16.23
C ALA A 89 -6.61 24.06 16.69
N ARG A 90 -6.80 23.61 17.93
CA ARG A 90 -6.11 22.45 18.49
C ARG A 90 -6.80 21.14 18.07
N PRO A 91 -6.03 20.03 17.96
CA PRO A 91 -6.57 18.75 17.56
C PRO A 91 -7.45 18.11 18.64
N ILE A 92 -8.34 17.21 18.23
CA ILE A 92 -9.10 16.32 19.13
C ILE A 92 -8.39 14.97 19.14
N CYS A 93 -8.21 14.38 20.32
CA CYS A 93 -7.54 13.09 20.46
C CYS A 93 -8.46 12.04 21.10
N LEU A 94 -8.39 10.81 20.61
CA LEU A 94 -8.98 9.64 21.22
C LEU A 94 -7.85 8.67 21.56
N ALA A 95 -7.75 8.25 22.81
CA ALA A 95 -6.79 7.26 23.26
C ALA A 95 -7.54 6.02 23.77
N ALA A 96 -7.10 4.84 23.36
CA ALA A 96 -7.65 3.56 23.79
C ALA A 96 -6.57 2.73 24.48
N TYR A 97 -6.94 2.13 25.61
CA TYR A 97 -6.07 1.38 26.50
C TYR A 97 -6.57 -0.05 26.64
N VAL A 98 -5.63 -1.00 26.74
CA VAL A 98 -5.94 -2.38 27.12
C VAL A 98 -6.52 -2.36 28.54
N PRO A 99 -7.76 -2.83 28.79
CA PRO A 99 -8.42 -2.76 30.09
C PRO A 99 -7.54 -3.21 31.25
N ALA A 100 -7.75 -2.64 32.45
CA ALA A 100 -6.96 -2.98 33.63
C ALA A 100 -7.06 -4.49 33.99
N ASP A 101 -8.16 -5.14 33.65
CA ASP A 101 -8.37 -6.57 33.87
C ASP A 101 -7.77 -7.45 32.74
N GLY A 102 -7.10 -6.86 31.75
CA GLY A 102 -6.48 -7.53 30.62
C GLY A 102 -7.46 -8.18 29.64
N LYS A 103 -8.77 -7.86 29.72
CA LYS A 103 -9.81 -8.42 28.84
C LYS A 103 -9.96 -7.65 27.54
N VAL A 104 -9.08 -7.86 26.57
CA VAL A 104 -9.29 -7.33 25.21
C VAL A 104 -10.50 -8.04 24.58
N GLY A 105 -11.44 -7.33 23.97
CA GLY A 105 -12.52 -7.93 23.17
C GLY A 105 -13.94 -7.88 23.73
N LYS A 106 -14.18 -7.32 24.93
CA LYS A 106 -15.54 -6.86 25.30
C LYS A 106 -15.64 -5.34 25.25
N HIS A 107 -14.69 -4.62 25.85
CA HIS A 107 -14.58 -3.16 25.77
C HIS A 107 -13.10 -2.76 25.86
N MET A 108 -12.70 -1.67 25.19
CA MET A 108 -11.43 -0.99 25.45
C MET A 108 -11.72 0.16 26.42
N ASP A 109 -10.77 0.50 27.29
CA ASP A 109 -10.91 1.72 28.07
C ASP A 109 -10.53 2.89 27.16
N VAL A 110 -11.44 3.86 26.98
CA VAL A 110 -11.27 4.96 26.04
C VAL A 110 -11.26 6.30 26.78
N ALA A 111 -10.34 7.18 26.41
CA ALA A 111 -10.31 8.57 26.81
C ALA A 111 -10.41 9.47 25.57
N LEU A 112 -11.40 10.36 25.55
CA LEU A 112 -11.53 11.41 24.55
C LEU A 112 -11.00 12.72 25.13
N LEU A 113 -10.01 13.31 24.48
CA LEU A 113 -9.39 14.58 24.84
C LEU A 113 -9.88 15.64 23.86
N VAL A 114 -10.63 16.61 24.40
CA VAL A 114 -11.16 17.73 23.62
C VAL A 114 -10.49 19.00 24.13
N PRO A 115 -9.90 19.84 23.27
CA PRO A 115 -9.21 21.04 23.73
C PRO A 115 -10.25 22.13 24.09
N VAL A 116 -10.05 22.80 25.22
CA VAL A 116 -11.02 23.73 25.83
C VAL A 116 -10.33 25.05 26.15
N ILE A 117 -10.99 26.14 25.77
CA ILE A 117 -10.58 27.52 26.09
C ILE A 117 -11.42 28.06 27.26
N ASP A 118 -12.71 27.72 27.32
CA ASP A 118 -13.64 28.20 28.36
C ASP A 118 -14.66 27.12 28.71
N THR A 119 -14.59 26.63 29.95
CA THR A 119 -15.47 25.58 30.49
C THR A 119 -16.92 26.06 30.66
N THR A 120 -17.15 27.33 31.01
CA THR A 120 -18.49 27.90 31.16
C THR A 120 -19.18 28.02 29.80
N ALA A 121 -18.44 28.47 28.78
CA ALA A 121 -18.93 28.50 27.41
C ALA A 121 -19.21 27.08 26.90
N LEU A 122 -18.33 26.11 27.20
CA LEU A 122 -18.53 24.71 26.84
C LEU A 122 -19.79 24.11 27.46
N GLN A 123 -20.06 24.36 28.75
CA GLN A 123 -21.28 23.90 29.42
C GLN A 123 -22.55 24.43 28.74
N LYS A 124 -22.56 25.72 28.37
CA LYS A 124 -23.68 26.34 27.62
C LYS A 124 -23.86 25.67 26.26
N THR A 125 -22.76 25.47 25.53
CA THR A 125 -22.75 24.81 24.23
C THR A 125 -23.34 23.40 24.29
N ILE A 126 -22.89 22.56 25.23
CA ILE A 126 -23.42 21.20 25.41
C ILE A 126 -24.90 21.24 25.79
N GLY A 127 -25.29 22.14 26.70
CA GLY A 127 -26.66 22.29 27.19
C GLY A 127 -27.69 22.67 26.11
N MET A 128 -27.27 23.30 25.01
CA MET A 128 -28.17 23.68 23.91
C MET A 128 -28.74 22.47 23.14
N THR A 129 -28.07 21.32 23.18
CA THR A 129 -28.53 20.10 22.50
C THR A 129 -29.80 19.50 23.11
N LYS A 130 -30.19 19.92 24.32
CA LYS A 130 -31.26 19.33 25.17
C LYS A 130 -31.10 17.84 25.48
N ARG A 131 -30.08 17.18 24.93
CA ARG A 131 -29.79 15.75 25.10
C ARG A 131 -28.69 15.51 26.12
N ALA A 132 -27.79 16.47 26.31
CA ALA A 132 -26.72 16.35 27.28
C ALA A 132 -26.51 17.64 28.08
N LYS A 133 -25.93 17.52 29.27
CA LYS A 133 -25.51 18.63 30.13
C LYS A 133 -24.15 18.30 30.74
N LEU A 134 -23.28 19.30 30.82
CA LEU A 134 -22.01 19.18 31.53
C LEU A 134 -22.15 19.89 32.88
N VAL A 135 -22.15 19.13 33.97
CA VAL A 135 -22.40 19.62 35.34
C VAL A 135 -21.10 19.55 36.14
N ALA A 136 -20.90 20.49 37.08
CA ALA A 136 -19.75 20.44 37.97
C ALA A 136 -19.79 19.19 38.86
N GLY A 137 -18.64 18.53 39.02
CA GLY A 137 -18.48 17.37 39.90
C GLY A 137 -18.10 17.77 41.33
N GLU A 138 -17.68 16.78 42.12
CA GLU A 138 -17.38 16.95 43.56
C GLU A 138 -16.10 17.74 43.85
N SER A 139 -15.22 17.92 42.86
CA SER A 139 -13.93 18.61 43.00
C SER A 139 -13.64 19.55 41.83
N GLU A 140 -12.74 20.51 42.06
CA GLU A 140 -12.33 21.49 41.07
C GLU A 140 -11.73 20.80 39.83
N GLY A 141 -12.15 21.26 38.63
CA GLY A 141 -11.75 20.65 37.37
C GLY A 141 -12.42 19.30 37.07
N ARG A 142 -13.25 18.74 37.96
CA ARG A 142 -14.07 17.55 37.67
C ARG A 142 -15.48 17.96 37.26
N PHE A 143 -16.00 17.31 36.25
CA PHE A 143 -17.34 17.50 35.71
C PHE A 143 -17.98 16.14 35.41
N VAL A 144 -19.29 16.14 35.21
CA VAL A 144 -20.06 14.98 34.77
C VAL A 144 -20.84 15.35 33.53
N LEU A 145 -20.65 14.60 32.44
CA LEU A 145 -21.47 14.69 31.26
C LEU A 145 -22.71 13.81 31.45
N GLU A 146 -23.84 14.45 31.75
CA GLU A 146 -25.14 13.80 31.87
C GLU A 146 -25.77 13.66 30.48
N ALA A 147 -25.96 12.43 30.02
CA ALA A 147 -26.68 12.09 28.78
C ALA A 147 -27.89 11.18 29.13
N PRO A 148 -28.86 10.96 28.22
CA PRO A 148 -30.16 10.37 28.59
C PRO A 148 -30.09 8.93 29.11
N ARG A 149 -28.97 8.23 28.86
CA ARG A 149 -28.77 6.82 29.23
C ARG A 149 -27.50 6.57 30.05
N ARG A 150 -26.67 7.59 30.29
CA ARG A 150 -25.39 7.44 30.98
C ARG A 150 -24.87 8.77 31.50
N THR A 151 -24.11 8.70 32.58
CA THR A 151 -23.31 9.79 33.14
C THR A 151 -21.84 9.45 32.93
N ILE A 152 -21.11 10.33 32.26
CA ILE A 152 -19.69 10.08 31.93
C ILE A 152 -18.82 11.08 32.69
N PRO A 153 -17.87 10.62 33.51
CA PRO A 153 -16.88 11.47 34.15
C PRO A 153 -16.06 12.30 33.14
N VAL A 154 -15.81 13.55 33.49
CA VAL A 154 -14.99 14.49 32.72
C VAL A 154 -13.99 15.17 33.65
N ARG A 155 -12.73 15.25 33.25
CA ARG A 155 -11.71 16.04 33.94
C ARG A 155 -11.18 17.11 33.00
N VAL A 156 -11.24 18.36 33.42
CA VAL A 156 -10.59 19.47 32.74
C VAL A 156 -9.22 19.71 33.38
N ILE A 157 -8.16 19.55 32.58
CA ILE A 157 -6.77 19.71 33.01
C ILE A 157 -5.94 20.24 31.84
N ASP A 158 -5.09 21.24 32.08
CA ASP A 158 -4.13 21.80 31.11
C ASP A 158 -4.77 22.21 29.76
N GLY A 159 -5.97 22.81 29.82
CA GLY A 159 -6.71 23.23 28.63
C GLY A 159 -7.32 22.08 27.81
N TRP A 160 -7.48 20.90 28.41
CA TRP A 160 -8.15 19.74 27.82
C TRP A 160 -9.31 19.27 28.71
N ALA A 161 -10.46 19.00 28.11
CA ALA A 161 -11.50 18.17 28.70
C ALA A 161 -11.24 16.70 28.32
N VAL A 162 -10.86 15.90 29.30
CA VAL A 162 -10.67 14.46 29.19
C VAL A 162 -11.96 13.76 29.61
N VAL A 163 -12.59 13.05 28.69
CA VAL A 163 -13.86 12.34 28.88
C VAL A 163 -13.61 10.84 28.86
N SER A 164 -13.96 10.12 29.92
CA SER A 164 -13.83 8.66 29.98
C SER A 164 -14.88 8.06 30.89
N GLU A 165 -15.40 6.88 30.54
CA GLU A 165 -16.26 6.09 31.43
C GLU A 165 -15.47 5.48 32.59
N GLN A 166 -14.13 5.40 32.48
CA GLN A 166 -13.26 4.85 33.49
C GLN A 166 -12.63 5.98 34.31
N GLU A 167 -13.13 6.20 35.52
CA GLU A 167 -12.65 7.26 36.39
C GLU A 167 -11.16 7.12 36.74
N GLU A 168 -10.65 5.89 36.83
CA GLU A 168 -9.24 5.62 37.07
C GLU A 168 -8.33 6.15 35.95
N LEU A 169 -8.76 6.07 34.67
CA LEU A 169 -8.00 6.68 33.57
C LEU A 169 -7.88 8.19 33.75
N LEU A 170 -8.88 8.85 34.34
CA LEU A 170 -8.86 10.30 34.51
C LEU A 170 -7.92 10.76 35.62
N LYS A 171 -7.40 9.88 36.49
CA LYS A 171 -6.54 10.28 37.62
C LYS A 171 -5.11 10.58 37.19
N ASP A 172 -4.55 9.73 36.33
CA ASP A 172 -3.11 9.75 36.00
C ASP A 172 -2.81 10.14 34.55
N LEU A 173 -3.85 10.45 33.76
CA LEU A 173 -3.68 10.78 32.35
C LEU A 173 -3.11 12.19 32.19
N ALA A 174 -1.95 12.26 31.55
CA ALA A 174 -1.31 13.49 31.11
C ALA A 174 -1.65 13.76 29.63
N PRO A 175 -2.46 14.77 29.30
CA PRO A 175 -2.88 15.02 27.91
C PRO A 175 -1.72 15.19 26.93
N GLU A 176 -0.63 15.82 27.36
CA GLU A 176 0.53 16.10 26.51
C GLU A 176 1.23 14.83 25.99
N SER A 177 1.28 13.75 26.78
CA SER A 177 1.91 12.50 26.36
C SER A 177 1.11 11.76 25.29
N ILE A 178 -0.18 12.06 25.16
CA ILE A 178 -1.10 11.48 24.16
C ILE A 178 -1.12 12.34 22.90
N VAL A 179 -1.24 13.65 23.07
CA VAL A 179 -1.33 14.61 21.96
C VAL A 179 0.01 14.74 21.22
N GLY A 180 1.12 14.59 21.96
CA GLY A 180 2.48 14.81 21.48
C GLY A 180 2.86 16.29 21.43
N THR A 181 4.16 16.58 21.41
CA THR A 181 4.68 17.94 21.22
C THR A 181 4.56 18.35 19.75
N SER A 182 4.04 19.55 19.49
CA SER A 182 3.70 20.05 18.16
C SER A 182 4.74 21.06 17.66
N GLU A 183 5.82 20.61 17.01
CA GLU A 183 6.68 21.50 16.23
C GLU A 183 6.51 21.17 14.73
N GLY A 184 5.96 22.10 13.94
CA GLY A 184 5.79 21.96 12.48
C GLY A 184 4.35 21.83 11.97
N SER A 185 4.19 21.69 10.64
CA SER A 185 2.91 21.42 10.00
C SER A 185 2.41 20.04 10.44
N GLN A 186 1.25 20.01 11.09
CA GLN A 186 0.68 18.78 11.61
C GLN A 186 -0.17 18.09 10.55
N PRO A 187 -0.13 16.75 10.40
CA PRO A 187 -1.10 16.04 9.57
C PRO A 187 -2.53 16.19 10.11
N ASP A 188 -3.51 16.15 9.21
CA ASP A 188 -4.94 16.23 9.52
C ASP A 188 -5.44 15.06 10.34
N ILE A 189 -4.92 13.87 10.08
CA ILE A 189 -5.23 12.67 10.83
C ILE A 189 -3.91 12.00 11.20
N VAL A 190 -3.77 11.60 12.46
CA VAL A 190 -2.68 10.76 12.94
C VAL A 190 -3.27 9.60 13.73
N VAL A 191 -2.92 8.38 13.34
CA VAL A 191 -3.29 7.15 14.01
C VAL A 191 -2.03 6.47 14.48
N ARG A 192 -1.82 6.37 15.79
CA ARG A 192 -0.69 5.68 16.41
C ARG A 192 -1.17 4.38 17.03
N LEU A 193 -0.42 3.32 16.80
CA LEU A 193 -0.59 2.02 17.40
C LEU A 193 0.70 1.64 18.12
N ASN A 194 0.62 1.41 19.43
CA ASN A 194 1.74 1.06 20.29
C ASN A 194 1.76 -0.47 20.51
N TRP A 195 2.47 -1.18 19.65
CA TRP A 195 2.59 -2.64 19.73
C TRP A 195 3.38 -3.11 20.96
N ALA A 196 4.30 -2.27 21.46
CA ALA A 196 5.02 -2.53 22.71
C ALA A 196 4.05 -2.58 23.90
N GLY A 197 2.98 -1.77 23.87
CA GLY A 197 1.92 -1.72 24.87
C GLY A 197 0.99 -2.95 24.92
N LEU A 198 1.07 -3.86 23.95
CA LEU A 198 0.31 -5.12 24.02
C LEU A 198 0.92 -6.07 25.07
N PRO A 199 0.13 -6.62 26.00
CA PRO A 199 0.60 -7.67 26.89
C PRO A 199 1.12 -8.90 26.12
N GLU A 200 2.18 -9.53 26.62
CA GLU A 200 2.80 -10.70 25.98
C GLU A 200 1.81 -11.87 25.81
N ALA A 201 0.93 -12.09 26.78
CA ALA A 201 -0.11 -13.11 26.71
C ALA A 201 -1.05 -12.92 25.48
N ILE A 202 -1.36 -11.67 25.14
CA ILE A 202 -2.21 -11.34 23.98
C ILE A 202 -1.43 -11.57 22.69
N ARG A 203 -0.17 -11.13 22.62
CA ARG A 203 0.70 -11.42 21.46
C ARG A 203 0.80 -12.93 21.22
N ALA A 204 1.03 -13.72 22.27
CA ALA A 204 1.13 -15.17 22.18
C ALA A 204 -0.19 -15.83 21.75
N GLU A 205 -1.36 -15.33 22.15
CA GLU A 205 -2.65 -15.83 21.67
C GLU A 205 -2.88 -15.51 20.18
N VAL A 206 -2.56 -14.30 19.73
CA VAL A 206 -2.67 -13.94 18.30
C VAL A 206 -1.77 -14.84 17.46
N ILE A 207 -0.51 -15.05 17.86
CA ILE A 207 0.41 -15.96 17.18
C ILE A 207 -0.16 -17.39 17.14
N ARG A 208 -0.65 -17.90 18.28
CA ARG A 208 -1.28 -19.24 18.33
C ARG A 208 -2.51 -19.33 17.45
N LYS A 209 -3.31 -18.27 17.33
CA LYS A 209 -4.44 -18.23 16.40
C LYS A 209 -3.97 -18.30 14.95
N MET A 210 -2.97 -17.51 14.56
CA MET A 210 -2.41 -17.54 13.21
C MET A 210 -1.86 -18.93 12.86
N GLU A 211 -1.22 -19.61 13.82
CA GLU A 211 -0.76 -20.98 13.66
C GLU A 211 -1.91 -21.98 13.48
N ARG A 212 -2.97 -21.87 14.28
CA ARG A 212 -4.19 -22.69 14.11
C ARG A 212 -4.86 -22.45 12.76
N ASP A 213 -4.97 -21.19 12.31
CA ASP A 213 -5.58 -20.83 11.03
C ASP A 213 -4.74 -21.39 9.88
N ARG A 214 -3.40 -21.28 9.94
CA ARG A 214 -2.50 -21.93 8.98
C ARG A 214 -2.72 -23.44 8.98
N ASP A 215 -2.77 -24.07 10.16
CA ASP A 215 -2.95 -25.52 10.29
C ASP A 215 -4.29 -25.99 9.71
N GLN A 216 -5.35 -25.18 9.80
CA GLN A 216 -6.63 -25.44 9.14
C GLN A 216 -6.53 -25.35 7.61
N GLU A 217 -5.71 -24.43 7.09
CA GLU A 217 -5.45 -24.29 5.66
C GLU A 217 -4.43 -25.34 5.14
N ARG A 218 -3.95 -26.30 5.95
CA ARG A 218 -3.02 -27.35 5.47
C ARG A 218 -3.69 -28.45 4.64
N THR A 219 -5.02 -28.43 4.51
CA THR A 219 -5.70 -29.39 3.63
C THR A 219 -5.63 -28.90 2.19
N GLN A 220 -5.20 -29.78 1.28
CA GLN A 220 -5.29 -29.56 -0.16
C GLN A 220 -6.76 -29.45 -0.57
N ARG A 221 -7.10 -28.45 -1.37
CA ARG A 221 -8.48 -28.27 -1.83
C ARG A 221 -8.76 -29.25 -2.97
N GLU A 222 -10.01 -29.66 -3.14
CA GLU A 222 -10.40 -30.62 -4.19
C GLU A 222 -10.06 -30.10 -5.61
N SER A 223 -10.05 -28.79 -5.81
CA SER A 223 -9.72 -28.14 -7.08
C SER A 223 -8.25 -27.79 -7.25
N GLU A 224 -7.40 -28.13 -6.28
CA GLU A 224 -6.01 -27.67 -6.21
C GLU A 224 -5.06 -28.83 -6.51
N ASP A 225 -4.13 -28.63 -7.44
CA ASP A 225 -3.08 -29.62 -7.70
C ASP A 225 -1.99 -29.60 -6.60
N GLU A 226 -1.10 -30.59 -6.58
CA GLU A 226 -0.06 -30.68 -5.53
C GLU A 226 0.91 -29.48 -5.55
N ALA A 227 1.17 -28.91 -6.72
CA ALA A 227 2.07 -27.78 -6.88
C ALA A 227 1.42 -26.48 -6.40
N GLU A 228 0.18 -26.22 -6.78
CA GLU A 228 -0.63 -25.11 -6.28
C GLU A 228 -0.73 -25.17 -4.75
N PHE A 229 -0.98 -26.38 -4.21
CA PHE A 229 -0.97 -26.62 -2.77
C PHE A 229 0.37 -26.26 -2.13
N ALA A 230 1.47 -26.74 -2.69
CA ALA A 230 2.81 -26.52 -2.14
C ALA A 230 3.24 -25.04 -2.21
N ILE A 231 2.87 -24.31 -3.27
CA ILE A 231 3.06 -22.87 -3.42
C ILE A 231 2.24 -22.13 -2.37
N ARG A 232 0.95 -22.46 -2.23
CA ARG A 232 0.06 -21.86 -1.24
C ARG A 232 0.59 -22.03 0.18
N GLN A 233 1.07 -23.23 0.53
CA GLN A 233 1.70 -23.47 1.84
C GLN A 233 2.95 -22.60 2.04
N GLY A 234 3.81 -22.49 1.01
CA GLY A 234 5.00 -21.62 1.08
C GLY A 234 4.65 -20.16 1.34
N VAL A 235 3.67 -19.61 0.62
CA VAL A 235 3.18 -18.24 0.83
C VAL A 235 2.62 -18.06 2.25
N LEU A 236 1.83 -19.03 2.75
CA LEU A 236 1.28 -18.98 4.11
C LEU A 236 2.38 -18.99 5.18
N ASP A 237 3.45 -19.76 5.00
CA ASP A 237 4.59 -19.80 5.93
C ASP A 237 5.37 -18.49 5.94
N VAL A 238 5.55 -17.85 4.78
CA VAL A 238 6.16 -16.51 4.67
C VAL A 238 5.29 -15.48 5.41
N LEU A 239 3.97 -15.47 5.18
CA LEU A 239 3.04 -14.54 5.84
C LEU A 239 3.00 -14.74 7.36
N LEU A 240 2.99 -16.00 7.83
CA LEU A 240 3.01 -16.31 9.25
C LEU A 240 4.34 -15.85 9.89
N THR A 241 5.46 -16.09 9.22
CA THR A 241 6.77 -15.64 9.69
C THR A 241 6.85 -14.12 9.78
N ALA A 242 6.37 -13.41 8.75
CA ALA A 242 6.28 -11.95 8.76
C ALA A 242 5.37 -11.45 9.90
N GLY A 243 4.19 -12.06 10.07
CA GLY A 243 3.24 -11.71 11.14
C GLY A 243 3.82 -11.90 12.54
N ARG A 244 4.53 -13.01 12.79
CA ARG A 244 5.23 -13.23 14.07
C ARG A 244 6.31 -12.19 14.29
N THR A 245 7.13 -11.90 13.29
CA THR A 245 8.19 -10.89 13.38
C THR A 245 7.60 -9.52 13.69
N ILE A 246 6.52 -9.12 13.02
CA ILE A 246 5.83 -7.86 13.30
C ILE A 246 5.33 -7.82 14.75
N LEU A 247 4.59 -8.83 15.20
CA LEU A 247 4.04 -8.84 16.56
C LEU A 247 5.13 -8.87 17.64
N ARG A 248 6.26 -9.53 17.36
CA ARG A 248 7.36 -9.68 18.31
C ARG A 248 8.28 -8.46 18.31
N ASP A 249 8.63 -7.93 17.15
CA ASP A 249 9.76 -7.02 16.98
C ASP A 249 9.34 -5.59 16.61
N LEU A 250 8.06 -5.34 16.29
CA LEU A 250 7.57 -3.99 16.06
C LEU A 250 7.23 -3.30 17.39
N SER A 251 7.70 -2.06 17.56
CA SER A 251 7.41 -1.22 18.73
C SER A 251 6.15 -0.39 18.49
N GLY A 252 6.02 0.21 17.31
CA GLY A 252 4.89 1.08 16.98
C GLY A 252 4.61 1.21 15.50
N THR A 253 3.38 1.61 15.19
CA THR A 253 2.97 2.06 13.85
C THR A 253 2.35 3.44 13.95
N VAL A 254 2.69 4.32 13.01
CA VAL A 254 2.09 5.64 12.88
C VAL A 254 1.56 5.80 11.46
N LEU A 255 0.25 5.97 11.30
CA LEU A 255 -0.37 6.37 10.06
C LEU A 255 -0.72 7.85 10.15
N THR A 256 -0.33 8.64 9.15
CA THR A 256 -0.73 10.03 9.04
C THR A 256 -1.42 10.27 7.71
N VAL A 257 -2.40 11.18 7.68
CA VAL A 257 -3.02 11.69 6.47
C VAL A 257 -2.98 13.21 6.54
N ASP A 258 -2.49 13.84 5.48
CA ASP A 258 -2.36 15.28 5.32
C ASP A 258 -3.04 15.67 4.01
N ILE A 259 -4.01 16.57 4.09
CA ILE A 259 -4.73 17.14 2.97
C ILE A 259 -4.12 18.52 2.74
N ASP A 260 -3.36 18.66 1.65
CA ASP A 260 -2.67 19.90 1.34
C ASP A 260 -3.38 20.58 0.16
N ALA A 261 -4.41 21.35 0.48
CA ALA A 261 -5.15 22.13 -0.51
C ALA A 261 -4.25 23.12 -1.28
N GLY A 262 -3.18 23.61 -0.64
CA GLY A 262 -2.21 24.51 -1.28
C GLY A 262 -1.35 23.83 -2.34
N ARG A 263 -0.99 22.57 -2.11
CA ARG A 263 -0.27 21.72 -3.09
C ARG A 263 -1.18 20.84 -3.93
N ARG A 264 -2.50 20.89 -3.72
CA ARG A 264 -3.52 20.13 -4.46
C ARG A 264 -3.24 18.61 -4.45
N GLN A 265 -3.01 18.09 -3.25
CA GLN A 265 -2.66 16.69 -3.02
C GLN A 265 -3.14 16.17 -1.67
N VAL A 266 -3.24 14.85 -1.57
CA VAL A 266 -3.36 14.12 -0.30
C VAL A 266 -2.11 13.26 -0.11
N VAL A 267 -1.51 13.34 1.07
CA VAL A 267 -0.34 12.55 1.45
C VAL A 267 -0.68 11.67 2.64
N ALA A 268 -0.58 10.36 2.47
CA ALA A 268 -0.70 9.39 3.55
C ALA A 268 0.67 8.75 3.83
N VAL A 269 1.08 8.71 5.10
CA VAL A 269 2.37 8.15 5.52
C VAL A 269 2.13 7.07 6.56
N ALA A 270 2.64 5.87 6.34
CA ALA A 270 2.66 4.79 7.32
C ALA A 270 4.11 4.50 7.74
N SER A 271 4.44 4.74 9.00
CA SER A 271 5.73 4.47 9.60
C SER A 271 5.66 3.26 10.53
N PHE A 272 6.60 2.35 10.38
CA PHE A 272 6.76 1.12 11.14
C PHE A 272 8.06 1.20 11.94
N VAL A 273 7.93 1.34 13.25
CA VAL A 273 9.06 1.55 14.16
C VAL A 273 9.42 0.22 14.79
N PRO A 274 10.59 -0.37 14.45
CA PRO A 274 11.04 -1.60 15.09
C PRO A 274 11.39 -1.34 16.56
N ARG A 275 11.45 -2.40 17.37
CA ARG A 275 12.02 -2.34 18.72
C ARG A 275 13.54 -2.31 18.61
N ASP A 276 14.17 -1.48 19.43
CA ASP A 276 15.62 -1.40 19.57
C ASP A 276 16.25 -2.78 19.81
N GLY A 277 17.32 -3.08 19.07
CA GLY A 277 18.05 -4.35 19.09
C GLY A 277 17.34 -5.54 18.46
N SER A 278 16.15 -5.36 17.87
CA SER A 278 15.37 -6.48 17.33
C SER A 278 15.93 -7.05 16.02
N SER A 279 15.43 -8.22 15.61
CA SER A 279 15.80 -8.77 14.29
C SER A 279 15.20 -7.96 13.14
N LEU A 280 14.03 -7.34 13.37
CA LEU A 280 13.39 -6.46 12.41
C LEU A 280 14.15 -5.15 12.21
N GLU A 281 14.67 -4.55 13.28
CA GLU A 281 15.52 -3.34 13.19
C GLU A 281 16.73 -3.59 12.28
N ARG A 282 17.48 -4.67 12.54
CA ARG A 282 18.62 -5.07 11.70
C ARG A 282 18.21 -5.34 10.26
N ALA A 283 17.11 -6.07 10.06
CA ALA A 283 16.62 -6.34 8.72
C ALA A 283 16.28 -5.05 7.96
N ILE A 284 15.60 -4.09 8.60
CA ILE A 284 15.26 -2.78 8.00
C ILE A 284 16.52 -1.97 7.69
N ALA A 285 17.47 -1.90 8.61
CA ALA A 285 18.73 -1.16 8.43
C ALA A 285 19.56 -1.70 7.26
N GLU A 286 19.46 -2.99 6.97
CA GLU A 286 20.16 -3.63 5.86
C GLU A 286 19.41 -3.54 4.52
N LEU A 287 18.14 -3.12 4.48
CA LEU A 287 17.35 -3.06 3.24
C LEU A 287 17.95 -2.11 2.18
N PRO A 288 18.36 -0.86 2.49
CA PRO A 288 18.82 0.07 1.46
C PRO A 288 20.04 -0.44 0.72
N VAL A 289 19.98 -0.40 -0.62
CA VAL A 289 21.12 -0.62 -1.51
C VAL A 289 21.08 0.43 -2.61
N GLU A 290 22.25 0.76 -3.16
CA GLU A 290 22.34 1.64 -4.32
C GLU A 290 21.81 0.94 -5.56
N SER A 291 20.82 1.50 -6.26
CA SER A 291 20.32 0.92 -7.49
C SER A 291 21.27 1.19 -8.66
N GLN A 292 21.52 0.18 -9.50
CA GLN A 292 22.23 0.36 -10.76
C GLN A 292 21.34 0.97 -11.84
N PHE A 293 20.04 0.83 -11.67
CA PHE A 293 19.03 1.56 -12.42
C PHE A 293 18.89 2.87 -11.63
N SER A 294 19.34 3.98 -12.19
CA SER A 294 19.21 5.30 -11.56
C SER A 294 17.72 5.62 -11.23
N GLU A 295 17.36 6.88 -11.03
CA GLU A 295 15.96 7.28 -11.15
C GLU A 295 15.46 7.37 -12.64
N PRO A 296 16.09 6.78 -13.70
CA PRO A 296 16.01 7.30 -15.07
C PRO A 296 14.67 7.04 -15.74
N VAL A 297 13.71 6.40 -15.06
CA VAL A 297 12.35 6.29 -15.53
C VAL A 297 11.63 7.60 -15.22
N GLY A 298 12.18 8.68 -15.80
CA GLY A 298 11.73 10.04 -15.64
C GLY A 298 10.38 10.28 -16.31
N ARG A 299 9.76 11.37 -15.86
CA ARG A 299 8.79 12.34 -16.45
C ARG A 299 7.92 11.97 -17.67
N SER A 300 8.27 11.00 -18.51
CA SER A 300 7.53 10.52 -19.68
C SER A 300 6.88 9.14 -19.50
N ALA A 301 7.28 8.33 -18.51
CA ALA A 301 6.60 7.07 -18.24
C ALA A 301 5.19 7.31 -17.66
N ALA A 302 4.19 6.57 -18.14
CA ALA A 302 2.86 6.54 -17.55
C ALA A 302 2.83 5.79 -16.22
N GLY A 303 3.80 4.90 -15.98
CA GLY A 303 3.93 4.18 -14.73
C GLY A 303 5.31 3.57 -14.55
N VAL A 304 5.78 3.49 -13.31
CA VAL A 304 7.07 2.94 -12.93
C VAL A 304 6.91 2.18 -11.62
N LEU A 305 7.36 0.94 -11.58
CA LEU A 305 7.64 0.18 -10.37
C LEU A 305 9.15 -0.08 -10.32
N ALA A 306 9.83 0.41 -9.31
CA ALA A 306 11.26 0.16 -9.07
C ALA A 306 11.46 -0.37 -7.66
N ILE A 307 12.30 -1.39 -7.50
CA ILE A 307 12.65 -1.98 -6.22
C ILE A 307 14.17 -2.17 -6.19
N SER A 308 14.81 -1.66 -5.15
CA SER A 308 16.23 -1.84 -4.91
C SER A 308 16.45 -2.07 -3.42
N CYS A 309 16.69 -3.32 -3.05
CA CYS A 309 16.90 -3.68 -1.66
C CYS A 309 17.80 -4.90 -1.49
N ARG A 310 18.37 -5.02 -0.30
CA ARG A 310 18.88 -6.31 0.17
C ARG A 310 17.68 -7.20 0.49
N THR A 311 17.65 -8.40 -0.08
CA THR A 311 16.56 -9.34 0.14
C THR A 311 16.71 -9.99 1.51
N PRO A 312 15.75 -9.82 2.44
CA PRO A 312 15.85 -10.47 3.75
C PRO A 312 15.92 -11.99 3.62
N GLU A 313 16.68 -12.65 4.49
CA GLU A 313 16.92 -14.10 4.43
C GLU A 313 15.63 -14.91 4.40
N PHE A 314 14.60 -14.50 5.15
CA PHE A 314 13.31 -15.19 5.19
C PHE A 314 12.54 -15.09 3.87
N ILE A 315 12.66 -13.97 3.14
CA ILE A 315 12.08 -13.82 1.79
C ILE A 315 12.87 -14.69 0.82
N ARG A 316 14.21 -14.63 0.86
CA ARG A 316 15.08 -15.44 0.01
C ARG A 316 14.77 -16.93 0.13
N LYS A 317 14.72 -17.46 1.36
CA LYS A 317 14.36 -18.87 1.61
C LYS A 317 12.94 -19.20 1.15
N GLY A 318 11.96 -18.34 1.46
CA GLY A 318 10.58 -18.56 1.05
C GLY A 318 10.40 -18.62 -0.47
N THR A 319 11.04 -17.70 -1.20
CA THR A 319 11.01 -17.68 -2.67
C THR A 319 11.77 -18.89 -3.25
N GLN A 320 12.93 -19.23 -2.68
CA GLN A 320 13.69 -20.41 -3.09
C GLN A 320 12.88 -21.70 -2.92
N ASP A 321 12.23 -21.90 -1.77
CA ASP A 321 11.39 -23.08 -1.53
C ASP A 321 10.25 -23.19 -2.55
N VAL A 322 9.69 -22.05 -2.99
CA VAL A 322 8.65 -22.00 -4.03
C VAL A 322 9.23 -22.35 -5.40
N LEU A 323 10.39 -21.80 -5.76
CA LEU A 323 11.06 -22.08 -7.04
C LEU A 323 11.51 -23.55 -7.13
N ASP A 324 12.02 -24.12 -6.05
CA ASP A 324 12.43 -25.54 -5.99
C ASP A 324 11.24 -26.47 -6.23
N LYS A 325 10.05 -26.11 -5.72
CA LYS A 325 8.81 -26.85 -5.98
C LYS A 325 8.35 -26.74 -7.44
N ILE A 326 8.50 -25.57 -8.06
CA ILE A 326 8.22 -25.36 -9.49
C ILE A 326 9.19 -26.17 -10.35
N ALA A 327 10.47 -26.20 -9.98
CA ALA A 327 11.49 -27.00 -10.65
C ALA A 327 11.16 -28.49 -10.59
N ALA A 328 10.81 -29.00 -9.41
CA ALA A 328 10.43 -30.40 -9.21
C ALA A 328 9.20 -30.81 -10.03
N ARG A 329 8.21 -29.92 -10.17
CA ARG A 329 7.05 -30.16 -11.07
C ARG A 329 7.51 -30.28 -12.52
N THR A 330 8.30 -29.33 -12.97
CA THR A 330 8.66 -29.26 -14.39
C THR A 330 9.53 -30.45 -14.81
N ASP A 331 10.39 -30.94 -13.91
CA ASP A 331 11.15 -32.17 -14.11
C ASP A 331 10.25 -33.41 -14.29
N GLY A 332 9.03 -33.41 -13.73
CA GLY A 332 8.06 -34.50 -13.90
C GLY A 332 7.23 -34.42 -15.18
N GLU A 333 7.06 -33.23 -15.74
CA GLU A 333 6.27 -32.98 -16.96
C GLU A 333 7.14 -33.02 -18.24
N VAL A 334 8.42 -32.63 -18.14
CA VAL A 334 9.33 -32.58 -19.28
C VAL A 334 10.02 -33.93 -19.48
N THR A 335 9.61 -34.63 -20.55
CA THR A 335 10.16 -35.97 -20.88
C THR A 335 11.48 -35.93 -21.63
N ASN A 336 11.85 -34.78 -22.20
CA ASN A 336 13.06 -34.58 -22.97
C ASN A 336 14.19 -34.02 -22.09
N GLU A 337 15.30 -34.74 -21.98
CA GLU A 337 16.46 -34.37 -21.15
C GLU A 337 17.05 -33.00 -21.50
N VAL A 338 16.98 -32.62 -22.78
CA VAL A 338 17.47 -31.34 -23.29
C VAL A 338 16.56 -30.19 -22.87
N GLU A 339 15.25 -30.37 -22.92
CA GLU A 339 14.26 -29.40 -22.41
C GLU A 339 14.31 -29.28 -20.89
N ALA A 340 14.48 -30.40 -20.18
CA ALA A 340 14.57 -30.39 -18.72
C ALA A 340 15.81 -29.61 -18.25
N LYS A 341 16.96 -29.81 -18.92
CA LYS A 341 18.17 -29.02 -18.66
C LYS A 341 17.94 -27.53 -18.92
N LEU A 342 17.22 -27.18 -19.98
CA LEU A 342 16.92 -25.80 -20.31
C LEU A 342 16.06 -25.13 -19.26
N VAL A 343 14.97 -25.79 -18.86
CA VAL A 343 14.07 -25.26 -17.85
C VAL A 343 14.83 -25.00 -16.55
N ARG A 344 15.69 -25.94 -16.12
CA ARG A 344 16.53 -25.74 -14.94
C ARG A 344 17.42 -24.51 -15.06
N GLN A 345 18.07 -24.30 -16.21
CA GLN A 345 18.90 -23.12 -16.43
C GLN A 345 18.11 -21.80 -16.42
N ILE A 346 16.87 -21.80 -16.92
CA ILE A 346 15.96 -20.65 -16.82
C ILE A 346 15.57 -20.40 -15.36
N LEU A 347 15.23 -21.46 -14.62
CA LEU A 347 14.87 -21.36 -13.22
C LEU A 347 16.05 -20.88 -12.37
N ASP A 348 17.26 -21.35 -12.63
CA ASP A 348 18.49 -20.87 -11.98
C ASP A 348 18.69 -19.37 -12.24
N LEU A 349 18.45 -18.89 -13.46
CA LEU A 349 18.55 -17.48 -13.81
C LEU A 349 17.49 -16.62 -13.08
N VAL A 350 16.25 -17.11 -13.04
CA VAL A 350 15.16 -16.47 -12.28
C VAL A 350 15.50 -16.46 -10.79
N GLN A 351 16.06 -17.55 -10.26
CA GLN A 351 16.46 -17.68 -8.88
C GLN A 351 17.62 -16.74 -8.53
N ASP A 352 18.61 -16.56 -9.39
CA ASP A 352 19.69 -15.58 -9.17
C ASP A 352 19.12 -14.15 -9.07
N GLY A 353 18.23 -13.78 -10.00
CA GLY A 353 17.62 -12.45 -10.01
C GLY A 353 16.65 -12.19 -8.83
N LEU A 354 15.86 -13.19 -8.42
CA LEU A 354 14.82 -13.03 -7.39
C LEU A 354 15.25 -13.42 -5.98
N CYS A 355 16.15 -14.40 -5.85
CA CYS A 355 16.64 -14.94 -4.58
C CYS A 355 18.09 -14.50 -4.28
N GLY A 356 18.70 -13.67 -5.12
CA GLY A 356 19.98 -13.04 -4.81
C GLY A 356 19.95 -12.27 -3.49
N GLU A 357 21.14 -12.03 -2.91
CA GLU A 357 21.25 -11.24 -1.68
C GLU A 357 20.74 -9.80 -1.87
N ARG A 358 20.74 -9.33 -3.12
CA ARG A 358 20.28 -8.01 -3.51
C ARG A 358 19.31 -8.15 -4.68
N TYR A 359 18.11 -7.62 -4.50
CA TYR A 359 17.18 -7.36 -5.57
C TYR A 359 17.39 -5.93 -6.07
N ASP A 360 17.44 -5.77 -7.38
CA ASP A 360 17.53 -4.47 -8.01
C ASP A 360 16.88 -4.57 -9.38
N GLY A 361 15.83 -3.79 -9.63
CA GLY A 361 15.09 -3.87 -10.88
C GLY A 361 13.95 -2.87 -10.99
N PHE A 362 13.45 -2.72 -12.21
CA PHE A 362 12.30 -1.88 -12.50
C PHE A 362 11.42 -2.44 -13.61
N VAL A 363 10.18 -1.97 -13.63
CA VAL A 363 9.22 -2.08 -14.72
C VAL A 363 8.68 -0.68 -15.02
N ALA A 364 8.73 -0.29 -16.28
CA ALA A 364 8.30 1.00 -16.79
C ALA A 364 7.22 0.80 -17.87
N VAL A 365 6.17 1.59 -17.79
CA VAL A 365 5.11 1.66 -18.79
C VAL A 365 5.18 3.03 -19.45
N THR A 366 5.34 3.05 -20.76
CA THR A 366 5.42 4.30 -21.54
C THR A 366 4.24 4.33 -22.52
N PRO A 367 3.46 5.41 -22.56
CA PRO A 367 2.38 5.54 -23.52
C PRO A 367 2.96 5.80 -24.92
N THR A 368 2.25 5.35 -25.94
CA THR A 368 2.55 5.63 -27.34
C THR A 368 1.52 6.60 -27.94
N GLU A 369 1.80 7.11 -29.14
CA GLU A 369 0.89 8.03 -29.86
C GLU A 369 -0.47 7.42 -30.22
N GLN A 370 -0.64 6.09 -30.18
CA GLN A 370 -1.84 5.38 -30.62
C GLN A 370 -2.79 4.98 -29.48
N SER A 371 -2.67 5.60 -28.29
CA SER A 371 -3.36 5.14 -27.07
C SER A 371 -3.03 3.68 -26.73
N THR A 372 -1.80 3.26 -27.03
CA THR A 372 -1.26 1.95 -26.64
C THR A 372 -0.08 2.17 -25.69
N ILE A 373 0.43 1.10 -25.10
CA ILE A 373 1.56 1.15 -24.16
C ILE A 373 2.74 0.32 -24.65
N SER A 374 3.93 0.72 -24.23
CA SER A 374 5.14 -0.08 -24.29
C SER A 374 5.60 -0.37 -22.86
N LEU A 375 5.92 -1.62 -22.59
CA LEU A 375 6.48 -2.08 -21.32
C LEU A 375 7.97 -2.31 -21.48
N ALA A 376 8.77 -1.81 -20.54
CA ALA A 376 10.18 -2.13 -20.45
C ALA A 376 10.53 -2.48 -19.01
N ALA A 377 11.37 -3.47 -18.83
CA ALA A 377 11.80 -3.94 -17.52
C ALA A 377 13.27 -4.31 -17.54
N ALA A 378 13.91 -4.18 -16.40
CA ALA A 378 15.26 -4.69 -16.19
C ALA A 378 15.41 -5.22 -14.77
N VAL A 379 16.17 -6.28 -14.62
CA VAL A 379 16.55 -6.83 -13.32
C VAL A 379 18.04 -7.12 -13.31
N ARG A 380 18.70 -6.75 -12.22
CA ARG A 380 20.10 -7.08 -11.99
C ARG A 380 20.25 -8.59 -11.92
N SER A 381 21.28 -9.12 -12.57
CA SER A 381 21.66 -10.53 -12.45
C SER A 381 23.17 -10.67 -12.44
N GLY A 382 23.67 -11.58 -11.62
CA GLY A 382 25.08 -11.98 -11.62
C GLY A 382 25.44 -12.93 -12.76
N LEU A 383 24.43 -13.46 -13.47
CA LEU A 383 24.55 -14.51 -14.48
C LEU A 383 24.32 -13.98 -15.91
N THR A 384 24.77 -12.77 -16.23
CA THR A 384 24.51 -12.19 -17.56
C THR A 384 25.18 -12.94 -18.71
N ASP A 385 26.38 -13.48 -18.50
CA ASP A 385 27.11 -14.22 -19.54
C ASP A 385 26.47 -15.59 -19.79
N GLU A 386 26.02 -16.25 -18.72
CA GLU A 386 25.23 -17.47 -18.77
C GLU A 386 23.88 -17.21 -19.43
N ALA A 387 23.22 -16.10 -19.10
CA ALA A 387 21.95 -15.69 -19.71
C ALA A 387 22.09 -15.44 -21.21
N GLU A 388 23.14 -14.77 -21.66
CA GLU A 388 23.40 -14.56 -23.10
C GLU A 388 23.62 -15.89 -23.83
N THR A 389 24.40 -16.78 -23.22
CA THR A 389 24.65 -18.13 -23.75
C THR A 389 23.34 -18.92 -23.85
N LEU A 390 22.49 -18.82 -22.82
CA LEU A 390 21.21 -19.48 -22.75
C LEU A 390 20.24 -18.93 -23.80
N LEU A 391 20.14 -17.61 -23.97
CA LEU A 391 19.34 -16.97 -25.03
C LEU A 391 19.80 -17.40 -26.43
N GLY A 392 21.12 -17.50 -26.63
CA GLY A 392 21.71 -17.99 -27.87
C GLY A 392 21.26 -19.40 -28.26
N TRP A 393 20.83 -20.21 -27.29
CA TRP A 393 20.35 -21.58 -27.50
C TRP A 393 18.81 -21.70 -27.45
N ILE A 394 18.13 -21.02 -26.52
CA ILE A 394 16.66 -20.99 -26.41
C ILE A 394 16.03 -20.40 -27.65
N LEU A 395 16.50 -19.23 -28.09
CA LEU A 395 15.79 -18.45 -29.10
C LEU A 395 15.74 -19.19 -30.46
N PRO A 396 16.79 -19.86 -30.95
CA PRO A 396 16.68 -20.71 -32.14
C PRO A 396 15.68 -21.87 -32.00
N GLU A 397 15.54 -22.47 -30.82
CA GLU A 397 14.57 -23.54 -30.58
C GLU A 397 13.15 -23.00 -30.48
N ALA A 398 12.95 -21.87 -29.78
CA ALA A 398 11.67 -21.17 -29.70
C ALA A 398 11.17 -20.73 -31.08
N ALA A 399 12.07 -20.43 -32.03
CA ALA A 399 11.70 -20.08 -33.40
C ALA A 399 11.02 -21.22 -34.17
N LYS A 400 11.07 -22.46 -33.66
CA LYS A 400 10.40 -23.63 -34.26
C LYS A 400 8.98 -23.83 -33.72
N HIS A 401 8.59 -23.11 -32.67
CA HIS A 401 7.27 -23.21 -32.05
C HIS A 401 6.21 -22.52 -32.92
N GLU A 402 5.00 -23.08 -32.99
CA GLU A 402 3.93 -22.56 -33.85
C GLU A 402 3.46 -21.15 -33.48
N ASP A 403 3.55 -20.80 -32.19
CA ASP A 403 3.20 -19.47 -31.67
C ASP A 403 4.23 -18.38 -32.01
N VAL A 404 5.40 -18.73 -32.57
CA VAL A 404 6.48 -17.79 -32.88
C VAL A 404 6.59 -17.62 -34.40
N LYS A 405 6.27 -16.41 -34.88
CA LYS A 405 6.41 -16.07 -36.31
C LYS A 405 7.86 -16.03 -36.76
N SER A 406 8.67 -15.35 -35.96
CA SER A 406 10.06 -15.09 -36.28
C SER A 406 10.82 -14.62 -35.05
N ILE A 407 12.09 -14.99 -35.01
CA ILE A 407 13.06 -14.46 -34.05
C ILE A 407 14.17 -13.76 -34.84
N ALA A 408 14.38 -12.47 -34.52
CA ALA A 408 15.49 -11.69 -35.06
C ALA A 408 16.56 -11.54 -33.97
N MET A 409 17.68 -12.24 -34.16
CA MET A 409 18.82 -12.13 -33.26
C MET A 409 19.49 -10.76 -33.41
N LYS A 410 19.82 -10.11 -32.29
CA LYS A 410 20.45 -8.77 -32.27
C LYS A 410 19.68 -7.74 -33.11
N ALA A 411 18.35 -7.78 -33.03
CA ALA A 411 17.45 -6.88 -33.75
C ALA A 411 17.66 -5.41 -33.37
N LEU A 412 18.07 -5.15 -32.13
CA LEU A 412 18.43 -3.83 -31.64
C LEU A 412 19.74 -3.93 -30.85
N VAL A 413 20.68 -3.02 -31.11
CA VAL A 413 21.90 -2.88 -30.32
C VAL A 413 21.96 -1.45 -29.81
N THR A 414 22.09 -1.26 -28.50
CA THR A 414 22.18 0.05 -27.86
C THR A 414 23.09 -0.02 -26.64
N GLU A 415 24.05 0.90 -26.53
CA GLU A 415 24.98 1.01 -25.38
C GLU A 415 25.58 -0.32 -24.93
N GLY A 416 25.93 -1.23 -25.86
CA GLY A 416 26.54 -2.53 -25.53
C GLY A 416 25.56 -3.65 -25.17
N ILE A 417 24.25 -3.41 -25.16
CA ILE A 417 23.23 -4.45 -25.04
C ILE A 417 22.75 -4.86 -26.42
N ALA A 418 22.72 -6.17 -26.69
CA ALA A 418 22.08 -6.73 -27.86
C ALA A 418 20.70 -7.29 -27.48
N PHE A 419 19.65 -6.70 -28.02
CA PHE A 419 18.28 -7.17 -27.87
C PHE A 419 17.89 -8.08 -29.02
N HIS A 420 17.39 -9.25 -28.69
CA HIS A 420 16.75 -10.19 -29.61
C HIS A 420 15.26 -9.91 -29.65
N ARG A 421 14.66 -9.93 -30.84
CA ARG A 421 13.23 -9.68 -31.03
C ARG A 421 12.50 -10.97 -31.34
N ILE A 422 11.47 -11.25 -30.57
CA ILE A 422 10.52 -12.34 -30.76
C ILE A 422 9.22 -11.72 -31.28
N THR A 423 8.77 -12.16 -32.44
CA THR A 423 7.50 -11.75 -33.04
C THR A 423 6.52 -12.92 -32.95
N PRO A 424 5.39 -12.78 -32.23
CA PRO A 424 4.34 -13.80 -32.16
C PRO A 424 3.71 -14.07 -33.54
N ALA A 425 3.29 -15.32 -33.77
CA ALA A 425 2.59 -15.75 -34.99
C ALA A 425 1.18 -15.17 -35.09
N ASP A 426 0.42 -15.26 -34.01
CA ASP A 426 -0.97 -14.82 -33.90
C ASP A 426 -1.16 -14.09 -32.56
N PRO A 427 -0.79 -12.80 -32.46
CA PRO A 427 -1.01 -12.04 -31.23
C PRO A 427 -2.50 -11.91 -30.96
N ARG A 428 -2.91 -12.05 -29.70
CA ARG A 428 -4.33 -11.91 -29.32
C ARG A 428 -4.77 -10.48 -29.60
N ALA A 429 -6.03 -10.30 -29.98
CA ALA A 429 -6.60 -8.97 -30.22
C ALA A 429 -6.43 -8.03 -29.01
N GLU A 430 -6.52 -8.57 -27.79
CA GLU A 430 -6.28 -7.83 -26.54
C GLU A 430 -4.83 -7.33 -26.44
N ASP A 431 -3.85 -8.13 -26.88
CA ASP A 431 -2.44 -7.75 -26.86
C ASP A 431 -2.17 -6.65 -27.91
N GLU A 432 -2.77 -6.75 -29.10
CA GLU A 432 -2.66 -5.71 -30.13
C GLU A 432 -3.34 -4.39 -29.72
N GLU A 433 -4.46 -4.48 -29.01
CA GLU A 433 -5.17 -3.31 -28.48
C GLU A 433 -4.35 -2.59 -27.39
N VAL A 434 -3.65 -3.34 -26.54
CA VAL A 434 -2.86 -2.78 -25.43
C VAL A 434 -1.49 -2.32 -25.89
N PHE A 435 -0.78 -3.12 -26.68
CA PHE A 435 0.63 -2.91 -27.04
C PHE A 435 0.83 -2.32 -28.45
N GLY A 436 -0.25 -2.20 -29.21
CA GLY A 436 -0.24 -1.76 -30.61
C GLY A 436 -0.11 -2.92 -31.60
N ALA A 437 -0.33 -2.60 -32.88
CA ALA A 437 -0.33 -3.60 -33.95
C ALA A 437 0.99 -4.39 -34.03
N ALA A 438 0.89 -5.70 -34.18
CA ALA A 438 2.02 -6.63 -34.25
C ALA A 438 3.05 -6.44 -33.11
N PRO A 439 2.64 -6.59 -31.84
CA PRO A 439 3.52 -6.39 -30.71
C PRO A 439 4.67 -7.40 -30.75
N SER A 440 5.85 -6.96 -30.37
CA SER A 440 7.04 -7.81 -30.30
C SER A 440 7.65 -7.76 -28.90
N ILE A 441 8.30 -8.86 -28.53
CA ILE A 441 9.03 -8.99 -27.27
C ILE A 441 10.52 -8.83 -27.59
N TYR A 442 11.20 -8.01 -26.80
CA TYR A 442 12.65 -7.81 -26.85
C TYR A 442 13.25 -8.37 -25.58
N ILE A 443 14.30 -9.19 -25.70
CA ILE A 443 15.06 -9.71 -24.56
C ILE A 443 16.53 -9.45 -24.85
N GLY A 444 17.25 -8.90 -23.88
CA GLY A 444 18.68 -8.65 -24.00
C GLY A 444 19.39 -8.81 -22.67
N THR A 445 20.69 -9.04 -22.73
CA THR A 445 21.56 -9.07 -21.55
C THR A 445 22.69 -8.06 -21.72
N GLY A 446 23.11 -7.46 -20.62
CA GLY A 446 24.21 -6.50 -20.61
C GLY A 446 24.17 -5.60 -19.39
N HIS A 447 25.31 -4.97 -19.08
CA HIS A 447 25.50 -4.13 -17.89
C HIS A 447 25.11 -4.82 -16.57
N GLY A 448 25.34 -6.13 -16.44
CA GLY A 448 24.96 -6.87 -15.22
C GLY A 448 23.44 -6.97 -15.01
N ALA A 449 22.65 -6.89 -16.09
CA ALA A 449 21.20 -6.99 -16.05
C ALA A 449 20.62 -7.79 -17.21
N ILE A 450 19.44 -8.34 -16.96
CA ILE A 450 18.53 -8.89 -17.97
C ILE A 450 17.48 -7.83 -18.25
N TRP A 451 17.28 -7.54 -19.53
CA TRP A 451 16.37 -6.53 -20.03
C TRP A 451 15.26 -7.15 -20.84
N ILE A 452 14.03 -6.67 -20.64
CA ILE A 452 12.83 -7.12 -21.35
C ILE A 452 12.08 -5.89 -21.85
N GLY A 453 11.63 -5.93 -23.10
CA GLY A 453 10.73 -4.94 -23.67
C GLY A 453 9.55 -5.60 -24.36
N MET A 454 8.37 -5.00 -24.31
CA MET A 454 7.18 -5.47 -25.01
C MET A 454 6.40 -4.27 -25.56
N GLY A 455 6.09 -4.30 -26.84
CA GLY A 455 5.34 -3.23 -27.49
C GLY A 455 5.36 -3.34 -29.01
N GLY A 456 4.59 -2.48 -29.66
CA GLY A 456 4.70 -2.22 -31.10
C GLY A 456 5.99 -1.45 -31.45
N ALA A 457 6.04 -0.87 -32.64
CA ALA A 457 7.23 -0.18 -33.17
C ALA A 457 7.93 0.81 -32.20
N PRO A 458 7.24 1.57 -31.33
CA PRO A 458 7.89 2.53 -30.42
C PRO A 458 8.82 1.91 -29.36
N ILE A 459 8.69 0.61 -29.02
CA ILE A 459 9.46 -0.02 -27.94
C ILE A 459 10.97 0.11 -28.09
N GLU A 460 11.49 0.09 -29.32
CA GLU A 460 12.94 0.23 -29.57
C GLU A 460 13.46 1.59 -29.08
N SER A 461 12.67 2.65 -29.25
CA SER A 461 13.03 3.99 -28.78
C SER A 461 12.98 4.08 -27.25
N THR A 462 11.98 3.45 -26.63
CA THR A 462 11.85 3.34 -25.17
C THR A 462 13.05 2.61 -24.58
N LEU A 463 13.43 1.46 -25.13
CA LEU A 463 14.60 0.71 -24.67
C LEU A 463 15.91 1.51 -24.80
N LYS A 464 16.13 2.20 -25.92
CA LYS A 464 17.30 3.10 -26.08
C LYS A 464 17.34 4.18 -25.01
N SER A 465 16.20 4.79 -24.70
CA SER A 465 16.12 5.86 -23.69
C SER A 465 16.39 5.37 -22.28
N LEU A 466 15.98 4.13 -21.94
CA LEU A 466 16.14 3.55 -20.62
C LEU A 466 17.55 2.98 -20.36
N VAL A 467 18.21 2.48 -21.41
CA VAL A 467 19.56 1.92 -21.33
C VAL A 467 20.62 3.03 -21.32
N SER A 468 20.29 4.22 -21.82
CA SER A 468 21.22 5.35 -21.83
C SER A 468 21.71 5.64 -20.40
N PRO A 469 23.03 5.68 -20.16
CA PRO A 469 23.57 5.85 -18.81
C PRO A 469 23.06 7.17 -18.25
N ALA A 470 22.28 7.10 -17.17
CA ALA A 470 22.01 8.31 -16.42
C ALA A 470 23.30 8.81 -15.80
N GLU A 471 23.40 10.13 -15.62
CA GLU A 471 24.43 10.66 -14.75
C GLU A 471 24.32 9.97 -13.39
N PRO A 472 25.43 9.44 -12.84
CA PRO A 472 25.41 8.79 -11.54
C PRO A 472 24.83 9.79 -10.53
N SER A 473 23.64 9.48 -10.00
CA SER A 473 23.13 10.17 -8.83
C SER A 473 24.11 9.86 -7.69
N ASP A 474 24.63 10.89 -7.00
CA ASP A 474 25.58 10.78 -5.89
C ASP A 474 25.17 9.71 -4.85
N GLY A 475 25.59 8.46 -5.05
CA GLY A 475 25.43 7.32 -4.13
C GLY A 475 24.01 7.00 -3.67
N ALA A 476 23.84 5.85 -3.02
CA ALA A 476 22.71 5.66 -2.11
C ALA A 476 22.85 6.64 -0.94
N ARG A 477 22.28 7.84 -1.08
CA ARG A 477 22.10 8.73 0.06
C ARG A 477 21.18 8.04 1.07
N GLU A 478 21.47 8.21 2.34
CA GLU A 478 20.56 7.84 3.43
C GLU A 478 19.15 8.38 3.10
N GLY A 479 18.16 7.47 3.00
CA GLY A 479 16.79 7.82 2.61
C GLY A 479 16.41 7.62 1.13
N SER A 480 17.26 6.99 0.30
CA SER A 480 16.84 6.47 -1.01
C SER A 480 15.69 5.46 -0.86
N PRO A 481 14.67 5.50 -1.74
CA PRO A 481 13.55 4.57 -1.65
C PRO A 481 14.01 3.13 -1.96
N VAL A 482 13.67 2.19 -1.07
CA VAL A 482 13.87 0.76 -1.31
C VAL A 482 12.86 0.20 -2.31
N ALA A 483 11.70 0.86 -2.42
CA ALA A 483 10.71 0.60 -3.45
C ALA A 483 9.98 1.90 -3.82
N MET A 484 9.65 2.05 -5.09
CA MET A 484 8.89 3.17 -5.61
C MET A 484 7.90 2.68 -6.66
N LEU A 485 6.64 3.05 -6.49
CA LEU A 485 5.63 3.05 -7.54
C LEU A 485 5.30 4.51 -7.85
N SER A 486 5.31 4.90 -9.12
CA SER A 486 4.76 6.18 -9.58
C SER A 486 3.91 5.92 -10.81
N MET A 487 2.74 6.55 -10.89
CA MET A 487 1.82 6.43 -12.01
C MET A 487 1.28 7.81 -12.37
N HIS A 488 1.38 8.18 -13.63
CA HIS A 488 0.70 9.34 -14.20
C HIS A 488 -0.60 8.87 -14.81
N LEU A 489 -1.73 9.43 -14.37
CA LEU A 489 -3.05 8.93 -14.74
C LEU A 489 -3.52 9.42 -16.12
N ARG A 490 -3.00 10.54 -16.65
CA ARG A 490 -3.45 11.07 -17.94
C ARG A 490 -3.28 10.10 -19.12
N PRO A 491 -2.15 9.38 -19.28
CA PRO A 491 -2.01 8.43 -20.37
C PRO A 491 -3.00 7.26 -20.27
N TRP A 492 -3.28 6.77 -19.06
CA TRP A 492 -4.29 5.72 -18.84
C TRP A 492 -5.71 6.19 -19.17
N ALA A 493 -6.00 7.48 -18.96
CA ALA A 493 -7.29 8.04 -19.34
C ALA A 493 -7.57 7.94 -20.83
N GLY A 494 -6.55 8.24 -21.65
CA GLY A 494 -6.64 8.14 -23.10
C GLY A 494 -7.00 6.72 -23.54
N ILE A 495 -6.38 5.72 -22.90
CA ILE A 495 -6.64 4.30 -23.16
C ILE A 495 -8.06 3.92 -22.75
N ILE A 496 -8.47 4.23 -21.52
CA ILE A 496 -9.81 3.93 -21.00
C ILE A 496 -10.89 4.60 -21.85
N ALA A 497 -10.68 5.87 -22.21
CA ALA A 497 -11.60 6.62 -23.05
C ALA A 497 -11.73 6.02 -24.45
N ALA A 498 -10.64 5.56 -25.06
CA ALA A 498 -10.65 4.91 -26.37
C ALA A 498 -11.43 3.59 -26.38
N LYS A 499 -11.35 2.81 -25.29
CA LYS A 499 -12.11 1.55 -25.14
C LYS A 499 -13.60 1.78 -24.85
N GLY A 500 -13.94 2.96 -24.32
CA GLY A 500 -15.29 3.25 -23.85
C GLY A 500 -15.66 2.51 -22.57
N ASP A 501 -14.68 1.94 -21.87
CA ASP A 501 -14.86 1.17 -20.65
C ASP A 501 -15.16 2.08 -19.45
N GLY A 502 -16.01 1.59 -18.55
CA GLY A 502 -16.30 2.23 -17.27
C GLY A 502 -17.48 3.23 -17.28
N PRO A 503 -17.94 3.63 -16.08
CA PRO A 503 -19.08 4.54 -15.93
C PRO A 503 -18.82 5.87 -16.64
N VAL A 504 -19.83 6.39 -17.34
CA VAL A 504 -19.75 7.67 -18.08
C VAL A 504 -19.26 8.79 -17.16
N ARG A 505 -19.78 8.86 -15.93
CA ARG A 505 -19.35 9.85 -14.91
C ARG A 505 -17.86 9.80 -14.60
N VAL A 506 -17.27 8.61 -14.52
CA VAL A 506 -15.83 8.45 -14.23
C VAL A 506 -15.01 8.94 -15.42
N ARG A 507 -15.44 8.61 -16.64
CA ARG A 507 -14.78 9.07 -17.87
C ARG A 507 -14.87 10.58 -18.06
N ASP A 508 -16.03 11.17 -17.80
CA ASP A 508 -16.24 12.61 -17.90
C ASP A 508 -15.38 13.37 -16.87
N ALA A 509 -15.39 12.93 -15.62
CA ALA A 509 -14.57 13.54 -14.56
C ALA A 509 -13.06 13.46 -14.89
N MET A 510 -12.61 12.32 -15.42
CA MET A 510 -11.23 12.14 -15.86
C MET A 510 -10.90 13.06 -17.05
N ALA A 511 -11.78 13.19 -18.04
CA ALA A 511 -11.61 14.09 -19.18
C ALA A 511 -11.58 15.58 -18.75
N ASP A 512 -12.45 15.98 -17.82
CA ASP A 512 -12.51 17.33 -17.28
C ASP A 512 -11.23 17.69 -16.51
N ALA A 513 -10.77 16.79 -15.65
CA ALA A 513 -9.53 16.96 -14.89
C ALA A 513 -8.30 17.09 -15.81
N ILE A 514 -8.26 16.32 -16.91
CA ILE A 514 -7.21 16.45 -17.94
C ILE A 514 -7.28 17.83 -18.62
N ARG A 515 -8.47 18.27 -19.04
CA ARG A 515 -8.65 19.58 -19.69
C ARG A 515 -8.27 20.74 -18.78
N ALA A 516 -8.51 20.61 -17.48
CA ALA A 516 -8.16 21.60 -16.47
C ALA A 516 -6.65 21.63 -16.13
N GLY A 517 -5.84 20.71 -16.70
CA GLY A 517 -4.39 20.68 -16.48
C GLY A 517 -4.00 20.24 -15.07
N GLU A 518 -4.83 19.44 -14.42
CA GLU A 518 -4.63 19.04 -13.03
C GLU A 518 -3.48 18.05 -12.88
N ALA A 519 -2.77 18.13 -11.75
CA ALA A 519 -1.71 17.20 -11.43
C ALA A 519 -2.28 15.77 -11.33
N ASP A 520 -1.54 14.81 -11.86
CA ASP A 520 -2.04 13.47 -12.18
C ASP A 520 -1.16 12.34 -11.65
N GLU A 521 -0.24 12.64 -10.74
CA GLU A 521 0.65 11.64 -10.18
C GLU A 521 0.02 10.94 -8.98
N VAL A 522 0.17 9.62 -8.96
CA VAL A 522 -0.03 8.77 -7.79
C VAL A 522 1.29 8.08 -7.52
N SER A 523 1.86 8.27 -6.34
CA SER A 523 3.12 7.62 -5.99
C SER A 523 3.07 6.95 -4.62
N LEU A 524 3.70 5.79 -4.54
CA LEU A 524 3.97 5.06 -3.30
C LEU A 524 5.48 4.88 -3.17
N LYS A 525 6.09 5.45 -2.14
CA LYS A 525 7.52 5.33 -1.86
C LYS A 525 7.74 4.63 -0.54
N LEU A 526 8.56 3.59 -0.53
CA LEU A 526 9.00 2.88 0.66
C LEU A 526 10.44 3.27 0.96
N ARG A 527 10.72 3.74 2.17
CA ARG A 527 12.06 4.13 2.63
C ARG A 527 12.39 3.43 3.93
N ALA A 528 13.61 2.91 4.01
CA ALA A 528 14.18 2.42 5.27
C ALA A 528 15.16 3.45 5.83
N SER A 529 15.21 3.56 7.16
CA SER A 529 16.04 4.48 7.92
C SER A 529 16.31 3.88 9.30
N GLU A 530 17.17 4.51 10.10
CA GLU A 530 17.38 4.13 11.51
C GLU A 530 16.08 4.20 12.32
N ALA A 531 15.18 5.14 12.00
CA ALA A 531 13.88 5.27 12.67
C ALA A 531 12.86 4.18 12.28
N GLY A 532 13.20 3.32 11.31
CA GLY A 532 12.34 2.25 10.82
C GLY A 532 11.97 2.39 9.34
N LEU A 533 10.86 1.77 8.97
CA LEU A 533 10.36 1.69 7.59
C LEU A 533 9.20 2.66 7.40
N THR A 534 9.24 3.50 6.38
CA THR A 534 8.20 4.48 6.06
C THR A 534 7.66 4.29 4.65
N ALA A 535 6.36 4.07 4.52
CA ALA A 535 5.63 4.07 3.27
C ALA A 535 4.90 5.41 3.10
N THR A 536 5.12 6.10 1.99
CA THR A 536 4.47 7.38 1.67
C THR A 536 3.64 7.21 0.40
N LEU A 537 2.33 7.31 0.52
CA LEU A 537 1.38 7.41 -0.58
C LEU A 537 1.08 8.90 -0.83
N ARG A 538 1.22 9.34 -2.07
CA ARG A 538 0.80 10.66 -2.55
C ARG A 538 -0.21 10.48 -3.67
N ALA A 539 -1.28 11.26 -3.61
CA ALA A 539 -2.32 11.32 -4.63
C ALA A 539 -2.61 12.77 -4.99
N ASP A 540 -2.44 13.14 -6.26
CA ASP A 540 -2.82 14.45 -6.77
C ASP A 540 -4.32 14.51 -7.16
N ASP A 541 -4.81 15.72 -7.42
CA ASP A 541 -6.21 16.05 -7.73
C ASP A 541 -6.90 15.13 -8.72
N LEU A 542 -6.23 14.75 -9.82
CA LEU A 542 -6.88 13.95 -10.87
C LEU A 542 -7.36 12.59 -10.33
N LEU A 543 -6.57 11.95 -9.46
CA LEU A 543 -6.99 10.71 -8.81
C LEU A 543 -8.19 10.95 -7.90
N LEU A 544 -8.10 11.99 -7.06
CA LEU A 544 -9.11 12.31 -6.06
C LEU A 544 -10.47 12.60 -6.73
N LYS A 545 -10.49 13.38 -7.81
CA LYS A 545 -11.71 13.62 -8.61
C LYS A 545 -12.29 12.33 -9.18
N THR A 546 -11.43 11.50 -9.77
CA THR A 546 -11.85 10.24 -10.37
C THR A 546 -12.46 9.30 -9.32
N LEU A 547 -11.88 9.24 -8.12
CA LEU A 547 -12.41 8.47 -7.00
C LEU A 547 -13.77 9.00 -6.53
N PHE A 548 -13.93 10.33 -6.38
CA PHE A 548 -15.23 10.91 -6.02
C PHE A 548 -16.30 10.65 -7.08
N ALA A 549 -15.95 10.73 -8.36
CA ALA A 549 -16.84 10.40 -9.46
C ALA A 549 -17.25 8.92 -9.45
N ALA A 550 -16.33 8.01 -9.12
CA ALA A 550 -16.62 6.58 -8.98
C ALA A 550 -17.58 6.29 -7.84
N ILE A 551 -17.34 6.87 -6.65
CA ILE A 551 -18.23 6.73 -5.49
C ILE A 551 -19.63 7.28 -5.81
N ALA A 552 -19.71 8.44 -6.49
CA ALA A 552 -20.98 9.03 -6.89
C ALA A 552 -21.71 8.24 -8.00
N ALA A 553 -20.98 7.48 -8.82
CA ALA A 553 -21.57 6.57 -9.79
C ALA A 553 -22.20 5.37 -9.09
N GLU A 554 -21.50 4.76 -8.12
CA GLU A 554 -22.03 3.63 -7.34
C GLU A 554 -23.29 4.00 -6.55
N GLN A 555 -23.36 5.21 -6.00
CA GLN A 555 -24.53 5.68 -5.25
C GLN A 555 -25.72 6.12 -6.13
N GLY A 556 -25.50 6.32 -7.43
CA GLY A 556 -26.53 6.80 -8.37
C GLY A 556 -27.22 5.72 -9.20
N ASP A 557 -26.75 4.47 -9.10
CA ASP A 557 -27.32 3.27 -9.75
C ASP A 557 -28.29 2.49 -8.82
N GLU A 558 -28.63 3.06 -7.65
CA GLU A 558 -29.81 2.70 -6.83
C GLU A 558 -30.94 3.71 -7.05
#